data_AF-A0A3B0WTE4-F1
#
_entry.id   AF-A0A3B0WTE4-F1
#
_cell.length_a   1.000
_cell.length_b   1.000
_cell.length_c   1.000
_cell.angle_alpha   90.00
_cell.angle_beta   90.00
_cell.angle_gamma   90.00
#
_symmetry.space_group_name_H-M   'P 1'
#
loop_
_entity.id
_entity.type
_entity.pdbx_description
1 polymer ?
#
loop_
_entity_poly.entity_id
_entity_poly.type
_entity_poly.pdbx_seq_one_letter_code
_entity_poly.pdbx_strand_id
1 'polypeptide(L)'
;MLFNEFEFSRPGKQLVYLAVILAAISSIINIQQNIVIHPKSFIVVLAGFSLFILSKITNLINGHLISFGTHSMSARPANIYRSGYWLMTTGFLLTFAG
;
A
#
# COMPACT_ATOMS: atom_id res chain seq x y z
N MET A 1 -20.38 10.37 4.78
CA MET A 1 -20.42 8.92 4.52
C MET A 1 -19.38 8.29 5.45
N LEU A 2 -19.84 7.71 6.58
CA LEU A 2 -19.00 7.00 7.53
C LEU A 2 -18.77 5.59 6.96
N PHE A 3 -17.52 5.26 6.65
CA PHE A 3 -17.14 3.91 6.21
C PHE A 3 -16.89 3.05 7.46
N ASN A 4 -17.73 2.04 7.68
CA ASN A 4 -17.47 0.98 8.65
C ASN A 4 -16.73 -0.15 7.93
N GLU A 5 -15.48 -0.41 8.30
CA GLU A 5 -14.67 -1.50 7.74
C GLU A 5 -14.53 -2.65 8.75
N PHE A 6 -14.41 -3.88 8.25
CA PHE A 6 -14.24 -5.09 9.06
C PHE A 6 -12.87 -5.12 9.74
N GLU A 7 -12.84 -5.21 11.09
CA GLU A 7 -11.59 -5.47 11.82
C GLU A 7 -11.07 -6.87 11.51
N PHE A 8 -9.96 -6.96 10.77
CA PHE A 8 -9.28 -8.24 10.60
C PHE A 8 -8.76 -8.76 11.93
N SER A 9 -9.00 -10.05 12.18
CA SER A 9 -8.38 -10.78 13.29
C SER A 9 -6.85 -10.70 13.20
N ARG A 10 -6.14 -10.90 14.32
CA ARG A 10 -4.66 -10.97 14.34
C ARG A 10 -4.08 -11.87 13.22
N PRO A 11 -4.59 -13.09 12.98
CA PRO A 11 -4.10 -13.91 11.87
C PRO A 11 -4.42 -13.30 10.50
N GLY A 12 -5.57 -12.64 10.33
CA GLY A 12 -5.90 -11.92 9.09
C GLY A 12 -4.88 -10.81 8.77
N LYS A 13 -4.47 -10.02 9.77
CA LYS A 13 -3.43 -9.00 9.60
C LYS A 13 -2.08 -9.61 9.21
N GLN A 14 -1.69 -10.73 9.84
CA GLN A 14 -0.45 -11.44 9.50
C GLN A 14 -0.47 -11.99 8.07
N LEU A 15 -1.59 -12.53 7.61
CA LEU A 15 -1.74 -13.00 6.23
C LEU A 15 -1.62 -11.86 5.22
N VAL A 16 -2.21 -10.70 5.50
CA VAL A 16 -2.07 -9.51 4.65
C VAL A 16 -0.60 -9.07 4.58
N TYR A 17 0.11 -9.01 5.71
CA TYR A 17 1.53 -8.67 5.70
C TYR A 17 2.38 -9.68 4.91
N LEU A 18 2.12 -10.97 5.10
CA LEU A 18 2.81 -12.02 4.37
C LEU A 18 2.56 -11.89 2.86
N ALA A 19 1.30 -11.67 2.45
CA ALA A 19 0.95 -11.49 1.04
C ALA A 19 1.67 -10.28 0.41
N VAL A 20 1.74 -9.14 1.12
CA VAL A 20 2.45 -7.95 0.66
C VAL A 20 3.95 -8.21 0.53
N ILE A 21 4.58 -8.89 1.51
CA ILE A 21 5.99 -9.23 1.46
C ILE A 21 6.31 -10.16 0.28
N LEU A 22 5.51 -11.21 0.09
CA LEU A 22 5.68 -12.16 -1.01
C LEU A 22 5.51 -11.47 -2.38
N ALA A 23 4.53 -10.59 -2.52
CA ALA A 23 4.32 -9.81 -3.73
C ALA A 23 5.53 -8.88 -4.03
N ALA A 24 6.10 -8.25 -3.00
CA ALA A 24 7.29 -7.41 -3.15
C ALA A 24 8.51 -8.23 -3.58
N ILE A 25 8.77 -9.37 -2.93
CA ILE A 25 9.88 -10.28 -3.27
C ILE A 25 9.72 -10.79 -4.71
N SER A 26 8.54 -11.28 -5.09
CA SER A 26 8.27 -11.76 -6.43
C SER A 26 8.48 -10.66 -7.49
N SER A 27 8.05 -9.43 -7.20
CA SER A 27 8.28 -8.29 -8.10
C SER A 27 9.77 -8.01 -8.31
N ILE A 28 10.58 -8.05 -7.25
CA ILE A 28 12.03 -7.84 -7.34
C ILE A 28 12.71 -8.95 -8.16
N ILE A 29 12.36 -10.22 -7.91
CA ILE A 29 12.89 -11.36 -8.65
C ILE A 29 12.56 -11.23 -10.14
N ASN A 30 11.30 -10.92 -10.48
CA ASN A 30 10.87 -10.78 -11.88
C ASN A 30 11.58 -9.61 -12.58
N ILE A 31 11.82 -8.50 -11.87
CA ILE A 31 12.60 -7.36 -12.39
C ILE A 31 14.06 -7.77 -12.65
N GLN A 32 14.70 -8.48 -11.71
CA GLN A 32 16.08 -8.95 -11.86
C GLN A 32 16.25 -9.95 -13.00
N GLN A 33 15.22 -10.77 -13.26
CA GLN A 33 15.19 -11.73 -14.36
C GLN A 33 14.82 -11.10 -15.71
N ASN A 34 14.58 -9.79 -15.78
CA ASN A 34 14.12 -9.06 -16.98
C ASN A 34 12.83 -9.64 -17.62
N ILE A 35 11.96 -10.24 -16.81
CA ILE A 35 10.66 -10.78 -17.26
C ILE A 35 9.63 -9.65 -17.45
N VAL A 36 9.84 -8.55 -16.73
CA VAL A 36 8.92 -7.42 -16.65
C VAL A 36 9.08 -6.49 -17.85
N ILE A 37 7.96 -6.11 -18.48
CA ILE A 37 7.93 -5.27 -19.68
C ILE A 37 8.45 -3.86 -19.38
N HIS A 38 8.02 -3.27 -18.26
CA HIS A 38 8.41 -1.92 -17.85
C HIS A 38 8.88 -1.88 -16.39
N PRO A 39 10.11 -2.36 -16.10
CA PRO A 39 10.61 -2.45 -14.72
C PRO A 39 10.75 -1.08 -14.05
N LYS A 40 10.98 -0.02 -14.84
CA LYS A 40 11.07 1.37 -14.34
C LYS A 40 9.76 1.86 -13.72
N SER A 41 8.61 1.34 -14.16
CA SER A 41 7.29 1.71 -13.59
C SER A 41 7.16 1.30 -12.12
N PHE A 42 7.99 0.38 -11.63
CA PHE A 42 8.01 -0.01 -10.22
C PHE A 42 8.35 1.17 -9.29
N ILE A 43 9.03 2.22 -9.78
CA ILE A 43 9.28 3.44 -9.00
C ILE A 43 7.98 4.15 -8.59
N VAL A 44 6.92 4.03 -9.41
CA VAL A 44 5.60 4.59 -9.11
C VAL A 44 4.95 3.82 -7.95
N VAL A 45 5.16 2.50 -7.89
CA VAL A 45 4.74 1.68 -6.75
C VAL A 45 5.43 2.13 -5.47
N LEU A 46 6.75 2.35 -5.53
CA LEU A 46 7.52 2.85 -4.38
C LEU A 46 7.03 4.22 -3.92
N ALA A 47 6.76 5.15 -4.85
CA ALA A 47 6.20 6.46 -4.52
C ALA A 47 4.82 6.35 -3.85
N GLY A 48 3.94 5.49 -4.37
CA GLY A 48 2.64 5.22 -3.76
C GLY A 48 2.75 4.61 -2.36
N PHE A 49 3.69 3.69 -2.17
CA PHE A 49 3.97 3.07 -0.87
C PHE A 49 4.51 4.08 0.15
N SER A 50 5.36 5.02 -0.28
CA SER A 50 5.82 6.12 0.58
C SER A 50 4.67 7.00 1.06
N LEU A 51 3.72 7.36 0.17
CA LEU A 51 2.52 8.11 0.57
C LEU A 51 1.65 7.33 1.56
N PHE A 52 1.50 6.02 1.35
CA PHE A 52 0.80 5.16 2.29
C PHE A 52 1.47 5.15 3.67
N ILE A 53 2.80 5.02 3.74
CA ILE A 53 3.55 5.10 5.00
C ILE A 53 3.35 6.47 5.66
N LEU A 54 3.50 7.57 4.92
CA LEU A 54 3.31 8.93 5.44
C LEU A 54 1.92 9.13 6.04
N SER A 55 0.89 8.60 5.37
CA SER A 55 -0.47 8.62 5.90
C SER A 55 -0.59 7.83 7.21
N LYS A 56 0.07 6.68 7.34
CA LYS A 56 0.02 5.85 8.56
C LYS A 56 0.82 6.49 9.70
N ILE A 57 1.99 7.07 9.41
CA ILE A 57 2.79 7.82 10.39
C ILE A 57 1.99 8.99 10.94
N THR A 58 1.29 9.72 10.07
CA THR A 58 0.45 10.85 10.50
C THR A 58 -0.65 10.40 11.46
N ASN A 59 -1.26 9.23 11.24
CA ASN A 59 -2.22 8.66 12.20
C ASN A 59 -1.56 8.23 13.52
N LEU A 60 -0.34 7.68 13.45
CA LEU A 60 0.40 7.22 14.62
C LEU A 60 0.80 8.39 15.54
N ILE A 61 1.22 9.51 14.96
CA ILE A 61 1.55 10.75 15.68
C ILE A 61 0.32 11.33 16.39
N ASN A 62 -0.87 11.16 15.79
CA ASN A 62 -2.15 11.58 16.39
C ASN A 62 -2.69 10.60 17.45
N GLY A 63 -1.87 9.67 17.95
CA GLY A 63 -2.24 8.74 19.02
C GLY A 63 -3.08 7.53 18.58
N HIS A 64 -3.34 7.39 17.28
CA HIS A 64 -4.04 6.23 16.74
C HIS A 64 -3.01 5.16 16.33
N LEU A 65 -2.73 4.24 17.26
CA LEU A 65 -1.91 3.03 17.02
C LEU A 65 -2.39 2.30 15.76
N ILE A 66 -1.42 1.91 14.91
CA ILE A 66 -1.53 1.17 13.63
C ILE A 66 -2.93 0.59 13.40
N SER A 67 -3.81 1.48 12.94
CA SER A 67 -5.20 1.19 12.71
C SER A 67 -5.37 0.90 11.24
N PHE A 68 -5.84 -0.30 10.91
CA PHE A 68 -6.42 -0.61 9.61
C PHE A 68 -7.91 -0.31 9.74
N GLY A 69 -8.31 0.93 9.43
CA GLY A 69 -9.72 1.29 9.26
C GLY A 69 -10.53 1.51 10.55
N THR A 70 -9.94 1.46 11.74
CA THR A 70 -10.70 1.56 13.02
C THR A 70 -10.92 2.97 13.54
N HIS A 71 -10.21 3.97 13.00
CA HIS A 71 -10.37 5.37 13.40
C HIS A 71 -10.67 6.27 12.21
N SER A 72 -11.61 7.19 12.41
CA SER A 72 -11.90 8.28 11.48
C SER A 72 -10.63 9.06 11.18
N MET A 73 -10.11 8.90 9.96
CA MET A 73 -9.02 9.74 9.47
C MET A 73 -9.55 11.10 9.08
N SER A 74 -8.82 12.15 9.44
CA SER A 74 -9.08 13.48 8.89
C SER A 74 -8.88 13.48 7.36
N ALA A 75 -9.57 14.39 6.66
CA ALA A 75 -9.66 14.37 5.20
C ALA A 75 -8.30 14.39 4.50
N ARG A 76 -7.31 15.10 5.06
CA ARG A 76 -5.99 15.25 4.45
C ARG A 76 -5.17 13.94 4.47
N PRO A 77 -4.94 13.26 5.61
CA PRO A 77 -4.37 11.92 5.65
C PRO A 77 -5.15 10.91 4.78
N ALA A 78 -6.48 10.97 4.79
CA ALA A 78 -7.30 10.05 4.00
C ALA A 78 -7.07 10.21 2.49
N ASN A 79 -6.92 11.44 2.01
CA ASN A 79 -6.59 11.70 0.61
C ASN A 79 -5.17 11.25 0.26
N ILE A 80 -4.19 11.46 1.13
CA ILE A 80 -2.82 10.95 0.94
C ILE A 80 -2.81 9.42 0.85
N TYR A 81 -3.55 8.75 1.74
CA TYR A 81 -3.73 7.29 1.70
C TYR A 81 -4.31 6.81 0.36
N ARG A 82 -5.40 7.44 -0.11
CA ARG A 82 -6.05 7.11 -1.38
C ARG A 82 -5.13 7.35 -2.58
N SER A 83 -4.43 8.47 -2.61
CA SER A 83 -3.44 8.76 -3.65
C SER A 83 -2.29 7.75 -3.66
N GLY A 84 -1.81 7.35 -2.48
CA GLY A 84 -0.82 6.29 -2.33
C GLY A 84 -1.32 4.96 -2.91
N TYR A 85 -2.56 4.57 -2.60
CA TYR A 85 -3.20 3.39 -3.18
C TYR A 85 -3.29 3.44 -4.70
N TRP A 86 -3.77 4.57 -5.25
CA TRP A 86 -3.86 4.75 -6.69
C TRP A 86 -2.51 4.60 -7.38
N LEU A 87 -1.45 5.23 -6.85
CA LEU A 87 -0.09 5.10 -7.40
C LEU A 87 0.47 3.69 -7.29
N MET A 88 0.21 2.98 -6.18
CA MET A 88 0.61 1.58 -6.05
C MET A 88 -0.08 0.70 -7.08
N THR A 89 -1.39 0.85 -7.26
CA THR A 89 -2.17 0.07 -8.23
C THR A 89 -1.77 0.39 -9.66
N THR A 90 -1.69 1.66 -10.05
CA THR A 90 -1.33 2.05 -11.41
C THR A 90 0.12 1.71 -11.72
N GLY A 91 1.05 1.93 -10.78
CA GLY A 91 2.44 1.53 -10.92
C GLY A 91 2.59 0.03 -11.13
N PHE A 92 1.89 -0.79 -10.33
CA PHE A 92 1.92 -2.24 -10.45
C PHE A 92 1.36 -2.69 -11.80
N LEU A 93 0.21 -2.15 -12.22
CA LEU A 93 -0.35 -2.42 -13.54
C LEU A 93 0.63 -2.02 -14.62
N LEU A 94 1.22 -0.83 -14.60
CA LEU A 94 2.19 -0.40 -15.61
C LEU A 94 3.49 -1.22 -15.61
N THR A 95 3.87 -1.83 -14.49
CA THR A 95 5.02 -2.72 -14.41
C THR A 95 4.77 -3.99 -15.23
N PHE A 96 3.58 -4.59 -15.11
CA PHE A 96 3.27 -5.91 -15.67
C PHE A 96 2.35 -5.90 -16.90
N ALA A 97 1.57 -4.83 -17.11
CA ALA A 97 0.68 -4.66 -18.24
C ALA A 97 1.46 -4.04 -19.41
N GLY A 98 1.44 -4.76 -20.51
CA GLY A 98 1.84 -4.35 -21.85
C GLY A 98 0.97 -5.11 -22.84
#